data_AF-A0A7J7PQV9-F1
#
_entry.id   AF-A0A7J7PQV9-F1
#
_cell.length_a   1.000
_cell.length_b   1.000
_cell.length_c   1.000
_cell.angle_alpha   90.00
_cell.angle_beta   90.00
_cell.angle_gamma   90.00
#
_symmetry.space_group_name_H-M   'P 1'
#
loop_
_entity.id
_entity.type
_entity.pdbx_description
1 polymer ?
#
loop_
_entity_poly.entity_id
_entity_poly.type
_entity_poly.pdbx_seq_one_letter_code
_entity_poly.pdbx_strand_id
1 'polypeptide(L)'
;MKPGLKGYGGAGIYFAAAPATTTAKATKKGVILECEVDLGKVKVISCSGDWSSRIWHWLYDYDSIKITSISDGTEWVVFDSSRVKAVRLWTPGVTAQQLALLLLLAGNAAAVLQCALLAVAQVLQQMIGMVPGGGRRNLQEVLARE
;
A
#
# COMPACT_ATOMS: atom_id res chain seq x y z
N MET A 1 -1.86 -25.88 -7.89
CA MET A 1 -0.56 -25.62 -7.22
C MET A 1 -0.59 -26.19 -5.82
N LYS A 2 0.51 -26.77 -5.32
CA LYS A 2 0.64 -27.13 -3.90
C LYS A 2 1.25 -25.93 -3.14
N PRO A 3 0.76 -25.58 -1.95
CA PRO A 3 1.35 -24.51 -1.14
C PRO A 3 2.83 -24.79 -0.80
N GLY A 4 3.63 -23.73 -0.71
CA GLY A 4 5.01 -23.83 -0.22
C GLY A 4 5.07 -24.16 1.27
N LEU A 5 6.12 -24.86 1.71
CA LEU A 5 6.30 -25.31 3.11
C LEU A 5 7.40 -24.57 3.87
N LYS A 6 8.14 -23.68 3.19
CA LYS A 6 9.37 -23.07 3.71
C LYS A 6 9.17 -21.72 4.43
N GLY A 7 7.99 -21.13 4.34
CA GLY A 7 7.71 -19.85 4.96
C GLY A 7 7.68 -19.95 6.50
N TYR A 8 8.01 -18.86 7.19
CA TYR A 8 8.10 -18.82 8.66
C TYR A 8 6.77 -19.23 9.33
N GLY A 9 5.66 -18.65 8.87
CA GLY A 9 4.29 -19.01 9.28
C GLY A 9 3.72 -20.32 8.68
N GLY A 10 4.50 -21.11 7.94
CA GLY A 10 4.03 -22.36 7.33
C GLY A 10 3.39 -22.19 5.94
N ALA A 11 2.46 -23.08 5.60
CA ALA A 11 1.77 -23.03 4.31
C ALA A 11 0.68 -21.95 4.33
N GLY A 12 0.81 -20.92 3.49
CA GLY A 12 -0.15 -19.82 3.42
C GLY A 12 0.14 -18.86 2.28
N ILE A 13 -0.64 -17.80 2.19
CA ILE A 13 -0.47 -16.70 1.22
C ILE A 13 0.26 -15.57 1.92
N TYR A 14 1.45 -15.24 1.42
CA TYR A 14 2.36 -14.26 2.01
C TYR A 14 2.21 -12.90 1.33
N PHE A 15 2.14 -11.86 2.15
CA PHE A 15 2.11 -10.47 1.71
C PHE A 15 3.25 -9.70 2.35
N ALA A 16 3.87 -8.83 1.57
CA ALA A 16 4.90 -7.93 2.07
C ALA A 16 4.32 -6.52 2.20
N ALA A 17 4.75 -5.78 3.23
CA ALA A 17 4.21 -4.45 3.50
C ALA A 17 4.66 -3.38 2.48
N ALA A 18 5.68 -3.65 1.66
CA ALA A 18 6.20 -2.70 0.70
C ALA A 18 6.52 -3.37 -0.65
N PRO A 19 6.31 -2.69 -1.80
CA PRO A 19 6.62 -3.25 -3.12
C PRO A 19 8.10 -3.67 -3.26
N ALA A 20 9.02 -2.89 -2.70
CA ALA A 20 10.46 -3.15 -2.79
C ALA A 20 10.87 -4.52 -2.20
N THR A 21 10.12 -5.02 -1.23
CA THR A 21 10.42 -6.27 -0.52
C THR A 21 9.88 -7.48 -1.26
N THR A 22 8.98 -7.28 -2.23
CA THR A 22 8.47 -8.34 -3.11
C THR A 22 9.44 -8.70 -4.24
N THR A 23 10.29 -7.76 -4.68
CA THR A 23 11.19 -7.92 -5.83
C THR A 23 12.17 -9.09 -5.67
N ALA A 24 12.67 -9.32 -4.46
CA ALA A 24 13.60 -10.41 -4.16
C ALA A 24 12.91 -11.79 -4.02
N LYS A 25 11.57 -11.84 -3.99
CA LYS A 25 10.79 -13.06 -3.75
C LYS A 25 10.38 -13.77 -5.04
N ALA A 26 10.55 -13.13 -6.20
CA ALA A 26 10.24 -13.71 -7.50
C ALA A 26 11.47 -14.41 -8.10
N THR A 27 11.30 -15.65 -8.58
CA THR A 27 12.36 -16.41 -9.27
C THR A 27 12.60 -15.93 -10.70
N LYS A 28 11.67 -15.14 -11.26
CA LYS A 28 11.72 -14.53 -12.58
C LYS A 28 11.14 -13.11 -12.50
N LYS A 29 11.46 -12.27 -13.48
CA LYS A 29 10.77 -10.97 -13.62
C LYS A 29 9.27 -11.20 -13.77
N GLY A 30 8.48 -10.47 -13.01
CA GLY A 30 7.03 -10.59 -12.96
C GLY A 30 6.39 -9.28 -12.54
N VAL A 31 5.08 -9.35 -12.27
CA VAL A 31 4.30 -8.23 -11.77
C VAL A 31 4.21 -8.26 -10.25
N ILE A 32 3.96 -7.09 -9.65
CA ILE A 32 3.59 -6.97 -8.24
C ILE A 32 2.06 -6.88 -8.17
N LEU A 33 1.45 -7.67 -7.30
CA LEU A 33 0.03 -7.57 -6.98
C LEU A 33 -0.14 -6.83 -5.66
N GLU A 34 -0.98 -5.81 -5.68
CA GLU A 34 -1.43 -5.12 -4.49
C GLU A 34 -2.78 -5.71 -4.07
N CYS A 35 -2.91 -6.06 -2.79
CA CYS A 35 -4.07 -6.77 -2.28
C CYS A 35 -4.67 -6.07 -1.07
N GLU A 36 -6.00 -6.05 -1.01
CA GLU A 36 -6.73 -5.78 0.23
C GLU A 36 -6.98 -7.11 0.93
N VAL A 37 -6.56 -7.20 2.19
CA VAL A 37 -6.56 -8.46 2.94
C VAL A 37 -7.21 -8.27 4.30
N ASP A 38 -8.20 -9.10 4.60
CA ASP A 38 -8.81 -9.21 5.92
C ASP A 38 -7.93 -10.06 6.83
N LEU A 39 -7.26 -9.39 7.77
CA LEU A 39 -6.30 -10.04 8.68
C LEU A 39 -6.96 -10.70 9.88
N GLY A 40 -8.20 -10.35 10.24
CA GLY A 40 -8.88 -10.85 11.43
C GLY A 40 -8.02 -10.81 12.70
N LYS A 41 -8.07 -11.89 13.49
CA LYS A 41 -7.27 -12.10 14.70
C LYS A 41 -5.83 -12.47 14.34
N VAL A 42 -4.91 -11.54 14.59
CA VAL A 42 -3.49 -11.66 14.21
C VAL A 42 -2.66 -12.27 15.33
N LYS A 43 -1.83 -13.27 15.00
CA LYS A 43 -0.69 -13.71 15.83
C LYS A 43 0.59 -13.03 15.39
N VAL A 44 1.32 -12.42 16.32
CA VAL A 44 2.65 -11.85 16.03
C VAL A 44 3.72 -12.88 16.37
N ILE A 45 4.67 -13.09 15.45
CA ILE A 45 5.85 -13.97 15.63
C ILE A 45 7.12 -13.26 15.16
N SER A 46 8.27 -13.66 15.73
CA SER A 46 9.60 -13.24 15.25
C SER A 46 10.19 -14.31 14.32
N CYS A 47 10.93 -13.89 13.29
CA CYS A 47 11.66 -14.80 12.40
C CYS A 47 12.77 -15.60 13.11
N SER A 48 13.12 -15.23 14.35
CA SER A 48 14.28 -15.76 15.09
C SER A 48 14.03 -17.00 15.95
N GLY A 49 12.81 -17.53 16.08
CA GLY A 49 12.69 -18.67 17.02
C GLY A 49 11.37 -19.34 17.29
N ASP A 50 10.30 -19.13 16.52
CA ASP A 50 9.04 -19.84 16.80
C ASP A 50 8.58 -20.70 15.62
N TRP A 51 9.32 -21.77 15.30
CA TRP A 51 8.93 -22.72 14.25
C TRP A 51 7.66 -23.51 14.60
N SER A 52 7.25 -23.51 15.88
CA SER A 52 5.92 -23.98 16.30
C SER A 52 4.80 -23.10 15.71
N SER A 53 5.15 -21.97 15.09
CA SER A 53 4.18 -21.07 14.47
C SER A 53 3.45 -21.55 13.25
N ARG A 54 3.97 -22.59 12.61
CA ARG A 54 3.34 -23.21 11.44
C ARG A 54 1.99 -23.86 11.74
N ILE A 55 1.69 -24.10 13.02
CA ILE A 55 0.43 -24.72 13.47
C ILE A 55 -0.46 -23.77 14.27
N TRP A 56 -0.05 -22.51 14.53
CA TRP A 56 -0.84 -21.57 15.35
C TRP A 56 -2.24 -21.32 14.79
N HIS A 57 -2.38 -21.25 13.46
CA HIS A 57 -3.69 -21.11 12.80
C HIS A 57 -4.63 -22.28 13.10
N TRP A 58 -4.10 -23.50 13.19
CA TRP A 58 -4.88 -24.70 13.45
C TRP A 58 -5.17 -24.92 14.94
N LEU A 59 -4.26 -24.51 15.83
CA LEU A 59 -4.37 -24.81 17.26
C LEU A 59 -5.01 -23.70 18.10
N TYR A 60 -4.90 -22.43 17.69
CA TYR A 60 -5.23 -21.30 18.57
C TYR A 60 -6.16 -20.27 17.92
N ASP A 61 -6.80 -20.65 16.81
CA ASP A 61 -7.86 -19.89 16.17
C ASP A 61 -7.42 -18.45 15.84
N TYR A 62 -6.27 -18.34 15.17
CA TYR A 62 -5.77 -17.07 14.63
C TYR A 62 -6.02 -17.05 13.14
N ASP A 63 -6.47 -15.92 12.61
CA ASP A 63 -6.82 -15.77 11.20
C ASP A 63 -5.60 -15.50 10.31
N SER A 64 -4.60 -14.84 10.89
CA SER A 64 -3.38 -14.44 10.19
C SER A 64 -2.17 -14.41 11.12
N ILE A 65 -0.99 -14.38 10.51
CA ILE A 65 0.29 -14.19 11.20
C ILE A 65 0.95 -12.92 10.70
N LYS A 66 1.43 -12.10 11.64
CA LYS A 66 2.40 -11.02 11.39
C LYS A 66 3.79 -11.51 11.75
N ILE A 67 4.71 -11.49 10.80
CA ILE A 67 6.10 -11.89 10.99
C ILE A 67 6.95 -10.63 11.10
N THR A 68 7.63 -10.46 12.23
CA THR A 68 8.53 -9.32 12.50
C THR A 68 9.99 -9.74 12.41
N SER A 69 10.87 -8.74 12.40
CA SER A 69 12.34 -8.89 12.44
C SER A 69 12.95 -9.56 11.20
N ILE A 70 12.23 -9.60 10.08
CA ILE A 70 12.80 -10.03 8.80
C ILE A 70 13.64 -8.87 8.25
N SER A 71 14.82 -9.18 7.72
CA SER A 71 15.78 -8.17 7.23
C SER A 71 15.22 -7.29 6.11
N ASP A 72 14.21 -7.77 5.40
CA ASP A 72 13.49 -7.07 4.33
C ASP A 72 12.16 -6.45 4.80
N GLY A 73 11.80 -6.51 6.09
CA GLY A 73 10.64 -5.81 6.66
C GLY A 73 9.63 -6.72 7.35
N THR A 74 8.36 -6.33 7.29
CA THR A 74 7.24 -7.09 7.88
C THR A 74 6.51 -7.88 6.79
N GLU A 75 6.21 -9.14 7.11
CA GLU A 75 5.35 -10.00 6.31
C GLU A 75 4.05 -10.34 7.04
N TRP A 76 3.02 -10.59 6.26
CA TRP A 76 1.72 -11.04 6.72
C TRP A 76 1.35 -12.33 6.01
N VAL A 77 0.71 -13.25 6.73
CA VAL A 77 0.29 -14.55 6.19
C VAL A 77 -1.17 -14.78 6.50
N VAL A 78 -1.95 -15.14 5.48
CA VAL A 78 -3.30 -15.69 5.66
C VAL A 78 -3.36 -17.12 5.16
N PHE A 79 -4.25 -17.90 5.74
CA PHE A 79 -4.40 -19.34 5.45
C PHE A 79 -5.65 -19.66 4.64
N ASP A 80 -6.62 -18.73 4.62
CA ASP A 80 -7.84 -18.80 3.82
C ASP A 80 -7.79 -17.73 2.71
N SER A 81 -7.94 -18.16 1.46
CA SER A 81 -7.95 -17.26 0.31
C SER A 81 -9.16 -16.34 0.28
N SER A 82 -10.27 -16.68 0.94
CA SER A 82 -11.48 -15.85 1.04
C SER A 82 -11.20 -14.50 1.73
N ARG A 83 -10.08 -14.40 2.44
CA ARG A 83 -9.61 -13.17 3.12
C ARG A 83 -8.96 -12.17 2.18
N VAL A 84 -8.58 -12.58 0.97
CA VAL A 84 -8.10 -11.64 -0.07
C VAL A 84 -9.32 -11.02 -0.73
N LYS A 85 -9.64 -9.77 -0.35
CA LYS A 85 -10.89 -9.10 -0.73
C LYS A 85 -10.78 -8.39 -2.07
N ALA A 86 -9.60 -7.89 -2.41
CA ALA A 86 -9.32 -7.27 -3.69
C ALA A 86 -7.89 -7.56 -4.13
N VAL A 87 -7.69 -7.67 -5.44
CA VAL A 87 -6.37 -7.84 -6.07
C VAL A 87 -6.29 -6.88 -7.24
N ARG A 88 -5.21 -6.12 -7.32
CA ARG A 88 -4.93 -5.20 -8.43
C ARG A 88 -3.46 -5.26 -8.81
N LEU A 89 -3.18 -4.88 -10.06
CA LEU A 89 -1.80 -4.71 -10.51
C LEU A 89 -1.22 -3.49 -9.80
N TRP A 90 -0.09 -3.67 -9.10
CA TRP A 90 0.61 -2.53 -8.51
C TRP A 90 1.28 -1.72 -9.61
N THR A 91 1.04 -0.42 -9.60
CA THR A 91 1.75 0.55 -10.43
C THR A 91 2.60 1.44 -9.53
N PRO A 92 3.88 1.68 -9.86
CA PRO A 92 4.68 2.66 -9.13
C PRO A 92 3.98 4.02 -9.18
N GLY A 93 3.82 4.64 -8.01
CA GLY A 93 3.34 6.01 -7.95
C GLY A 93 4.34 6.91 -8.68
N VAL A 94 3.89 7.57 -9.74
CA VAL A 94 4.68 8.62 -10.39
C VAL A 94 4.47 9.89 -9.56
N THR A 95 5.53 10.42 -8.96
CA THR A 95 5.41 11.69 -8.24
C THR A 95 5.13 12.82 -9.23
N ALA A 96 4.49 13.91 -8.76
CA ALA A 96 4.29 15.09 -9.59
C ALA A 96 5.62 15.64 -10.14
N GLN A 97 6.72 15.52 -9.38
CA GLN A 97 8.06 15.89 -9.85
C GLN A 97 8.56 14.96 -10.97
N GLN A 98 8.36 13.65 -10.85
CA GLN A 98 8.74 12.69 -11.89
C GLN A 98 7.92 12.88 -13.16
N LEU A 99 6.62 13.17 -13.04
CA LEU A 99 5.76 13.49 -14.16
C LEU A 99 6.17 14.81 -14.82
N ALA A 100 6.44 15.85 -14.04
CA ALA A 100 6.90 17.15 -14.55
C ALA A 100 8.25 17.03 -15.28
N LEU A 101 9.19 16.23 -14.75
CA LEU A 101 10.46 15.94 -15.41
C LEU A 101 10.25 15.17 -16.73
N LEU A 102 9.34 14.20 -16.76
CA LEU A 102 9.01 13.46 -17.98
C LEU A 102 8.39 14.38 -19.05
N LEU A 103 7.53 15.33 -18.65
CA LEU A 103 6.91 16.32 -19.53
C LEU A 103 7.90 17.39 -20.02
N LEU A 104 8.85 17.79 -19.17
CA LEU A 104 10.00 18.65 -19.53
C LEU A 104 10.87 17.97 -20.60
N LEU A 105 11.22 16.70 -20.38
CA LEU A 105 12.04 15.92 -21.31
C LEU A 105 11.32 15.59 -22.63
N ALA A 106 9.99 15.50 -22.61
CA ALA A 106 9.15 15.34 -23.80
C ALA A 106 8.95 16.66 -24.59
N GLY A 107 9.54 17.78 -24.16
CA GLY A 107 9.46 19.06 -24.84
C GLY A 107 8.12 19.78 -24.73
N ASN A 108 7.24 19.36 -23.81
CA ASN A 108 5.88 19.88 -23.72
C ASN A 108 5.73 20.91 -22.59
N ALA A 109 6.28 22.11 -22.81
CA ALA A 109 6.33 23.20 -21.82
C ALA A 109 4.97 23.58 -21.22
N ALA A 110 3.88 23.43 -21.99
CA ALA A 110 2.52 23.70 -21.51
C ALA A 110 2.09 22.71 -20.39
N ALA A 111 2.48 21.44 -20.49
CA ALA A 111 2.16 20.43 -19.50
C ALA A 111 2.96 20.63 -18.19
N VAL A 112 4.17 21.19 -18.29
CA VAL A 112 5.01 21.55 -17.14
C VAL A 112 4.35 22.67 -16.31
N LEU A 113 3.85 23.70 -16.99
CA LEU A 113 3.15 24.81 -16.34
C LEU A 113 1.86 24.34 -15.66
N GLN A 114 1.12 23.43 -16.30
CA GLN A 114 -0.09 22.82 -15.72
C GLN A 114 0.20 22.01 -14.45
N CYS A 115 1.27 21.21 -14.45
CA CYS A 115 1.70 20.46 -13.25
C CYS A 115 2.13 21.40 -12.11
N ALA A 116 2.85 22.49 -12.42
CA ALA A 116 3.26 23.48 -11.43
C ALA A 116 2.05 24.19 -10.80
N LEU A 117 1.05 24.57 -11.62
CA LEU A 117 -0.20 25.19 -11.14
C LEU A 117 -0.99 24.25 -10.21
N LEU A 118 -1.10 22.96 -10.56
CA LEU A 118 -1.78 21.97 -9.71
C LEU A 118 -1.07 21.76 -8.37
N ALA A 119 0.26 21.72 -8.36
CA ALA A 119 1.04 21.61 -7.12
C ALA A 119 0.84 22.83 -6.22
N VAL A 120 0.85 24.04 -6.79
CA VAL A 120 0.56 25.28 -6.05
C VAL A 120 -0.87 25.27 -5.50
N ALA A 121 -1.85 24.85 -6.29
CA ALA A 121 -3.24 24.76 -5.85
C ALA A 121 -3.42 23.78 -4.67
N GLN A 122 -2.73 22.63 -4.68
CA GLN A 122 -2.76 21.67 -3.56
C GLN A 122 -2.16 22.26 -2.28
N VAL A 123 -1.04 22.96 -2.38
CA VAL A 123 -0.42 23.65 -1.23
C VAL A 123 -1.36 24.72 -0.68
N LEU A 124 -1.97 25.53 -1.55
CA LEU A 124 -2.94 26.55 -1.14
C LEU A 124 -4.18 25.94 -0.46
N GLN A 125 -4.71 24.83 -0.97
CA GLN A 125 -5.83 24.13 -0.32
C GLN A 125 -5.47 23.56 1.05
N GLN A 126 -4.25 23.03 1.21
CA GLN A 126 -3.74 22.58 2.50
C GLN A 126 -3.59 23.75 3.49
N MET A 127 -3.10 24.90 3.02
CA MET A 127 -2.98 26.10 3.84
C MET A 127 -4.33 26.67 4.27
N ILE A 128 -5.34 26.64 3.39
CA ILE A 128 -6.71 27.08 3.71
C ILE A 128 -7.38 26.14 4.72
N GLY A 129 -7.12 24.83 4.64
CA GLY A 129 -7.63 23.84 5.59
C GLY A 129 -7.03 23.89 6.99
N MET A 130 -5.93 24.64 7.18
CA MET A 130 -5.21 24.76 8.46
C MET A 130 -5.57 26.01 9.27
N VAL A 131 -6.46 26.88 8.80
CA VAL A 131 -6.94 28.05 9.55
C VAL A 131 -8.07 27.63 10.50
N PRO A 132 -7.88 27.60 11.83
CA PRO A 132 -8.95 27.31 12.76
C PRO A 132 -9.87 28.54 12.84
N GLY A 133 -11.12 28.41 12.37
CA GLY A 133 -12.17 29.43 12.56
C GLY A 133 -12.88 29.94 11.31
N GLY A 134 -12.56 29.47 10.10
CA GLY A 134 -13.27 29.86 8.87
C GLY A 134 -14.39 28.90 8.52
N GLY A 135 -15.64 29.26 8.83
CA GLY A 135 -16.82 28.47 8.48
C GLY A 135 -16.88 28.14 6.98
N ARG A 136 -17.11 26.87 6.65
CA ARG A 136 -17.38 26.40 5.28
C ARG A 136 -18.64 27.09 4.76
N ARG A 137 -18.50 28.15 3.97
CA ARG A 137 -19.55 28.62 3.08
C ARG A 137 -19.26 28.09 1.68
N ASN A 138 -20.24 27.38 1.14
CA ASN A 138 -20.18 26.78 -0.19
C ASN A 138 -20.16 27.91 -1.23
N LEU A 139 -19.26 27.85 -2.22
CA LEU A 139 -19.17 28.87 -3.28
C LEU A 139 -20.48 29.02 -4.07
N GLN A 140 -21.37 28.02 -4.03
CA GLN A 140 -22.68 28.06 -4.66
C GLN A 140 -23.70 28.96 -3.92
N GLU A 141 -23.53 29.26 -2.63
CA GLU A 141 -24.47 30.13 -1.89
C GLU A 141 -24.17 31.62 -2.08
N VAL A 142 -22.94 31.99 -2.41
CA VAL A 142 -22.54 33.40 -2.58
C VAL A 142 -22.97 33.96 -3.94
N LEU A 143 -23.12 33.11 -4.96
CA LEU A 143 -23.53 33.52 -6.31
C LEU A 143 -25.05 33.50 -6.54
N ALA A 144 -25.84 33.14 -5.53
CA ALA A 144 -27.30 33.08 -5.63
C ALA A 144 -28.01 34.32 -5.02
N ARG A 145 -27.29 35.40 -4.75
CA ARG A 145 -27.84 36.68 -4.26
C ARG A 145 -27.24 37.85 -5.02
N GLU A 146 -27.62 37.97 -6.29
CA GLU A 146 -27.74 39.25 -7.01
C GLU A 146 -29.18 39.38 -7.51
#